data_AF-A0A954TYG5-F1
#
_entry.id   AF-A0A954TYG5-F1
#
_cell.length_a   1.000
_cell.length_b   1.000
_cell.length_c   1.000
_cell.angle_alpha   90.00
_cell.angle_beta   90.00
_cell.angle_gamma   90.00
#
_symmetry.space_group_name_H-M   'P 1'
#
loop_
_entity.id
_entity.type
_entity.pdbx_description
1 polymer ?
#
loop_
_entity_poly.entity_id
_entity_poly.type
_entity_poly.pdbx_seq_one_letter_code
_entity_poly.pdbx_strand_id
1 'polypeptide(L)'
;MLEAKIRDTEKLSGEAFPVELALRLKHMIVSHHGQYEYGSPKLPMTLEAIALHFLDNLDSKIYTVKQLIADDANAASTWTPYQPALGRKFYKGEEG
;
A
#
# COMPACT_ATOMS: atom_id res chain seq x y z
N MET A 1 11.12 3.12 14.31
CA MET A 1 11.19 1.82 13.59
C MET A 1 10.74 0.71 14.54
N LEU A 2 10.12 -0.38 14.07
CA LEU A 2 9.31 -1.35 14.85
C LEU A 2 9.79 -1.66 16.29
N GLU A 3 11.09 -1.88 16.49
CA GLU A 3 11.68 -2.16 17.82
C GLU A 3 11.37 -1.10 18.88
N ALA A 4 11.32 0.18 18.50
CA ALA A 4 10.94 1.24 19.42
C ALA A 4 9.47 1.11 19.85
N LYS A 5 8.57 0.80 18.91
CA LYS A 5 7.15 0.58 19.19
C LYS A 5 6.91 -0.66 20.05
N ILE A 6 7.72 -1.71 19.87
CA ILE A 6 7.68 -2.90 20.74
C ILE A 6 8.02 -2.49 22.17
N ARG A 7 9.16 -1.80 22.40
CA ARG A 7 9.55 -1.34 23.73
C ARG A 7 8.53 -0.40 24.36
N ASP A 8 7.92 0.48 23.58
CA ASP A 8 6.89 1.39 24.07
C ASP A 8 5.63 0.62 24.46
N THR A 9 5.24 -0.40 23.68
CA THR A 9 4.13 -1.29 24.03
C THR A 9 4.39 -2.02 25.35
N GLU A 10 5.59 -2.58 25.54
CA GLU A 10 5.96 -3.28 26.78
C GLU A 10 5.92 -2.37 28.01
N LYS A 11 6.38 -1.12 27.87
CA LYS A 11 6.28 -0.12 28.95
C LYS A 11 4.84 0.23 29.30
N LEU A 12 3.96 0.29 28.30
CA LEU A 12 2.56 0.65 28.47
C LEU A 12 1.73 -0.50 29.04
N SER A 13 1.99 -1.74 28.60
CA SER A 13 1.25 -2.93 29.06
C SER A 13 1.79 -3.49 30.38
N GLY A 14 3.08 -3.29 30.68
CA GLY A 14 3.76 -3.97 31.79
C GLY A 14 4.12 -5.42 31.49
N GLU A 15 3.93 -5.87 30.26
CA GLU A 15 4.15 -7.26 29.81
C GLU A 15 5.14 -7.31 28.64
N ALA A 16 5.90 -8.40 28.54
CA ALA A 16 6.80 -8.64 27.41
C ALA A 16 6.02 -8.80 26.10
N PHE A 17 6.53 -8.25 25.00
CA PHE A 17 5.86 -8.35 23.72
C PHE A 17 6.01 -9.77 23.15
N PRO A 18 4.94 -10.39 22.62
CA PRO A 18 5.03 -11.75 22.10
C PRO A 18 6.03 -11.87 20.94
N VAL A 19 7.03 -12.76 21.11
CA VAL A 19 8.13 -12.93 20.14
C VAL A 19 7.62 -13.33 18.76
N GLU A 20 6.66 -14.25 18.70
CA GLU A 20 6.04 -14.70 17.44
C GLU A 20 5.33 -13.55 16.71
N LEU A 21 4.62 -12.69 17.45
CA LEU A 21 3.95 -11.52 16.87
C LEU A 21 4.98 -10.53 16.31
N ALA A 22 6.09 -10.31 17.01
CA ALA A 22 7.16 -9.44 16.54
C ALA A 22 7.77 -9.98 15.24
N LEU A 23 7.96 -11.31 15.12
CA LEU A 23 8.48 -11.94 13.91
C LEU A 23 7.51 -11.79 12.73
N ARG A 24 6.21 -11.99 12.94
CA ARG A 24 5.19 -11.79 11.90
C ARG A 24 5.14 -10.34 11.41
N LEU A 25 5.16 -9.38 12.33
CA LEU A 25 5.20 -7.95 11.98
C LEU A 25 6.45 -7.60 11.18
N LYS A 26 7.62 -8.13 11.57
CA LYS A 26 8.86 -7.97 10.81
C LYS A 26 8.72 -8.56 9.40
N HIS A 27 8.18 -9.77 9.27
CA HIS A 27 7.94 -10.41 7.97
C HIS A 27 7.04 -9.55 7.09
N MET A 28 5.90 -9.09 7.62
CA MET A 28 4.98 -8.19 6.90
C MET A 28 5.70 -6.95 6.37
N ILE A 29 6.50 -6.26 7.22
CA ILE A 29 7.25 -5.07 6.81
C ILE A 29 8.24 -5.38 5.69
N VAL A 30 9.00 -6.47 5.78
CA VAL A 30 10.02 -6.79 4.77
C VAL A 30 9.47 -7.49 3.52
N SER A 31 8.21 -7.93 3.52
CA SER A 31 7.64 -8.66 2.39
C SER A 31 6.52 -7.92 1.66
N HIS A 32 6.01 -6.80 2.18
CA HIS A 32 4.78 -6.17 1.67
C HIS A 32 4.85 -5.71 0.20
N HIS A 33 6.04 -5.47 -0.37
CA HIS A 33 6.16 -5.16 -1.80
C HIS A 33 5.86 -6.36 -2.70
N GLY A 34 5.79 -7.57 -2.15
CA GLY A 34 5.18 -8.75 -2.78
C GLY A 34 6.02 -9.50 -3.80
N GLN A 35 6.84 -8.78 -4.57
CA GLN A 35 7.71 -9.34 -5.60
C GLN A 35 9.13 -8.81 -5.44
N TYR A 36 10.13 -9.61 -5.82
CA TYR A 36 11.53 -9.20 -5.76
C TYR A 36 11.79 -7.99 -6.67
N GLU A 37 11.13 -7.97 -7.82
CA GLU A 37 11.17 -6.89 -8.82
C GLU A 37 10.57 -5.58 -8.30
N TYR A 38 9.67 -5.64 -7.32
CA TYR A 38 9.10 -4.47 -6.64
C TYR A 38 9.90 -4.06 -5.40
N GLY A 39 11.12 -4.59 -5.24
CA GLY A 39 12.02 -4.25 -4.16
C GLY A 39 11.75 -4.99 -2.86
N SER A 40 10.98 -6.08 -2.88
CA SER A 40 10.74 -6.90 -1.69
C SER A 40 11.92 -7.81 -1.36
N PRO A 41 12.60 -7.70 -0.20
CA PRO A 41 13.64 -8.65 0.21
C PRO A 41 13.15 -10.09 0.37
N LYS A 42 11.83 -10.28 0.62
CA LYS A 42 11.17 -11.57 0.77
C LYS A 42 9.78 -11.56 0.15
N LEU A 43 9.29 -12.73 -0.22
CA LEU A 43 7.89 -12.89 -0.64
C LEU A 43 6.96 -12.92 0.60
N PRO A 44 5.70 -12.45 0.47
CA PRO A 44 4.67 -12.67 1.48
C PRO A 44 4.45 -14.17 1.72
N MET A 45 4.50 -14.60 3.00
CA MET A 45 4.44 -16.03 3.38
C MET A 45 3.39 -16.28 4.47
N THR A 46 2.69 -15.25 4.93
CA THR A 46 1.56 -15.35 5.85
C THR A 46 0.33 -14.73 5.22
N LEU A 47 -0.86 -15.10 5.71
CA LEU A 47 -2.12 -14.55 5.19
C LEU A 47 -2.16 -13.03 5.32
N GLU A 48 -1.69 -12.51 6.45
CA GLU A 48 -1.64 -11.08 6.75
C GLU A 48 -0.66 -10.34 5.84
N ALA A 49 0.50 -10.95 5.55
CA ALA A 49 1.49 -10.37 4.64
C ALA A 49 0.98 -10.34 3.18
N ILE A 50 0.28 -11.39 2.74
CA ILE A 50 -0.35 -11.44 1.42
C ILE A 50 -1.44 -10.36 1.32
N ALA A 51 -2.28 -10.25 2.34
CA ALA A 51 -3.32 -9.22 2.40
C ALA A 51 -2.70 -7.82 2.36
N LEU A 52 -1.68 -7.56 3.19
CA LEU A 52 -0.99 -6.27 3.22
C LEU A 52 -0.40 -5.92 1.85
N HIS A 53 0.23 -6.87 1.15
CA HIS A 53 0.78 -6.63 -0.18
C HIS A 53 -0.29 -6.16 -1.17
N PHE A 54 -1.44 -6.84 -1.23
CA PHE A 54 -2.50 -6.45 -2.15
C PHE A 54 -3.15 -5.12 -1.77
N LEU A 55 -3.29 -4.83 -0.47
CA LEU A 55 -3.80 -3.55 0.01
C LEU A 55 -2.86 -2.39 -0.36
N ASP A 56 -1.55 -2.55 -0.16
CA ASP A 56 -0.53 -1.56 -0.51
C ASP A 56 -0.48 -1.29 -2.02
N ASN A 57 -0.52 -2.36 -2.83
CA ASN A 57 -0.55 -2.25 -4.29
C ASN A 57 -1.83 -1.55 -4.80
N LEU A 58 -2.97 -1.88 -4.18
CA LEU A 58 -4.26 -1.28 -4.52
C LEU A 58 -4.27 0.20 -4.16
N ASP A 59 -3.83 0.57 -2.96
CA ASP A 59 -3.78 1.96 -2.50
C ASP A 59 -2.92 2.82 -3.42
N SER A 60 -1.72 2.35 -3.77
CA SER A 60 -0.81 3.03 -4.71
C SER A 60 -1.46 3.28 -6.08
N LYS A 61 -2.20 2.29 -6.61
CA LYS A 61 -2.92 2.41 -7.89
C LYS A 61 -4.08 3.39 -7.79
N ILE A 62 -4.87 3.33 -6.72
CA ILE A 62 -5.98 4.25 -6.49
C ILE A 62 -5.47 5.68 -6.36
N TYR A 63 -4.41 5.89 -5.57
CA TYR A 63 -3.80 7.20 -5.40
C TYR A 63 -3.32 7.78 -6.74
N THR A 64 -2.61 6.98 -7.54
CA THR A 64 -2.13 7.38 -8.87
C THR A 64 -3.28 7.82 -9.77
N VAL A 65 -4.37 7.05 -9.82
CA VAL A 65 -5.56 7.39 -10.64
C VAL A 65 -6.27 8.62 -10.11
N LYS A 66 -6.38 8.78 -8.78
CA LYS A 66 -6.97 9.97 -8.16
C LYS A 66 -6.21 11.23 -8.52
N GLN A 67 -4.88 11.22 -8.42
CA GLN A 67 -4.04 12.37 -8.79
C GLN A 67 -4.17 12.68 -10.28
N LEU A 68 -4.12 11.66 -11.12
CA LEU A 68 -4.31 11.82 -12.56
C LEU A 68 -5.63 12.52 -12.91
N ILE A 69 -6.73 12.14 -12.26
CA ILE A 69 -8.04 12.76 -12.49
C ILE A 69 -8.04 14.21 -11.98
N ALA A 70 -7.45 14.46 -10.81
CA ALA A 70 -7.42 15.79 -10.21
C ALA A 70 -6.55 16.79 -10.99
N ASP A 71 -5.46 16.31 -11.60
CA ASP A 71 -4.50 17.14 -12.35
C ASP A 71 -4.93 17.39 -13.80
N ASP A 72 -5.96 16.69 -14.31
CA ASP A 72 -6.46 16.87 -15.67
C ASP A 72 -7.29 18.15 -15.79
N ALA A 73 -6.69 19.19 -16.37
CA ALA A 73 -7.30 20.50 -16.58
C ALA A 73 -8.48 20.52 -17.57
N ASN A 74 -8.76 19.43 -18.30
CA ASN A 74 -9.83 19.40 -19.28
C ASN A 74 -11.21 19.18 -18.65
N ALA A 75 -11.80 20.25 -18.11
CA ALA A 75 -13.15 20.20 -17.52
C ALA A 75 -14.26 19.84 -18.54
N ALA A 76 -14.04 20.08 -19.84
CA ALA A 76 -15.05 19.81 -20.88
C ALA A 76 -15.24 18.31 -21.17
N SER A 77 -14.41 17.42 -20.61
CA SER A 77 -14.52 15.97 -20.79
C SER A 77 -14.75 15.27 -19.47
N THR A 78 -15.61 14.25 -19.45
CA THR A 78 -15.80 13.35 -18.30
C THR A 78 -14.76 12.22 -18.24
N TRP A 79 -13.78 12.21 -19.14
CA TRP A 79 -12.71 11.22 -19.20
C TRP A 79 -11.35 11.91 -19.24
N THR A 80 -10.33 11.27 -18.65
CA THR A 80 -8.94 11.70 -18.82
C THR A 80 -8.47 11.44 -20.26
N PRO A 81 -7.39 12.10 -20.71
CA PRO A 81 -6.59 11.62 -21.83
C PRO A 81 -6.16 10.17 -21.65
N TYR A 82 -5.82 9.50 -22.76
CA TYR A 82 -5.26 8.15 -22.70
C TYR A 82 -3.94 8.16 -21.95
N GLN A 83 -3.78 7.23 -21.00
CA GLN A 83 -2.57 7.09 -20.20
C GLN A 83 -1.76 5.89 -20.68
N PRO A 84 -0.65 6.08 -21.43
CA PRO A 84 0.15 4.97 -21.95
C PRO A 84 0.66 4.04 -20.85
N ALA A 85 1.08 4.60 -19.70
CA ALA A 85 1.56 3.83 -18.57
C ALA A 85 0.51 2.89 -17.95
N LEU A 86 -0.78 3.19 -18.15
CA LEU A 86 -1.90 2.43 -17.59
C LEU A 86 -2.78 1.77 -18.67
N GLY A 87 -2.47 1.98 -19.95
CA GLY A 87 -3.12 1.35 -21.09
C GLY A 87 -4.58 1.76 -21.32
N ARG A 88 -5.10 2.80 -20.64
CA ARG A 88 -6.53 3.16 -20.67
C ARG A 88 -6.78 4.63 -20.32
N LYS A 89 -8.04 5.05 -20.51
CA LYS A 89 -8.59 6.31 -19.97
C LYS A 89 -9.27 6.04 -18.64
N PHE A 90 -9.40 7.07 -17.81
CA PHE A 90 -10.12 7.00 -16.54
C PHE A 90 -11.31 7.94 -16.55
N TYR A 91 -12.42 7.49 -15.98
CA TYR A 91 -13.63 8.28 -15.87
C TYR A 91 -13.51 9.25 -14.69
N LYS A 92 -13.88 10.51 -14.91
CA LYS A 92 -13.77 11.61 -13.94
C LYS A 92 -15.08 11.87 -13.20
N GLY A 93 -16.21 11.35 -13.70
CA GLY A 93 -17.54 11.72 -13.24
C GLY A 93 -18.21 12.74 -14.18
N GLU A 94 -19.52 12.92 -14.02
CA GLU A 94 -20.23 14.07 -14.56
C GLU A 94 -20.06 15.22 -13.56
N GLU A 95 -19.60 16.39 -14.01
CA GLU A 95 -19.75 17.60 -13.22
C GLU A 95 -21.26 17.82 -13.02
N GLY A 96 -21.72 17.81 -11.76
CA GLY A 96 -23.06 18.27 -11.40
C GLY A 96 -23.11 19.79 -11.38
#